data_AF-A0A7Y1VYI6-F1
#
_entry.id   AF-A0A7Y1VYI6-F1
#
_cell.length_a   1.000
_cell.length_b   1.000
_cell.length_c   1.000
_cell.angle_alpha   90.00
_cell.angle_beta   90.00
_cell.angle_gamma   90.00
#
_symmetry.space_group_name_H-M   'P 1'
#
loop_
_entity.id
_entity.type
_entity.pdbx_description
1 polymer ?
#
loop_
_entity_poly.entity_id
_entity_poly.type
_entity_poly.pdbx_seq_one_letter_code
_entity_poly.pdbx_strand_id
1 'polypeptide(L)' 'VKGGSGADINPLKSQNGLLMGFRPDSQRYFDFHHTSNDRIDAVNERELKLGAAAMTSLVYLIDKYGLSFDDE' A
#
# COMPACT_ATOMS: atom_id res chain seq x y z
N VAL A 1 4.49 15.22 4.42
CA VAL A 1 4.74 15.06 2.97
C VAL A 1 3.41 14.76 2.30
N LYS A 2 3.03 15.46 1.20
CA LYS A 2 1.87 15.06 0.40
C LYS A 2 2.10 13.60 -0.04
N GLY A 3 1.10 12.73 0.18
CA GLY A 3 1.23 11.29 -0.04
C GLY A 3 1.46 10.92 -1.51
N GLY A 4 1.88 9.68 -1.75
CA GLY A 4 1.97 9.07 -3.08
C GLY A 4 1.12 7.79 -3.13
N SER A 5 0.78 7.36 -4.34
CA SER A 5 -0.01 6.14 -4.57
C SER A 5 0.84 4.87 -4.64
N GLY A 6 2.18 4.98 -4.70
CA GLY A 6 3.09 3.84 -4.86
C GLY A 6 3.87 3.95 -6.17
N ALA A 7 5.07 3.36 -6.23
CA ALA A 7 5.96 3.50 -7.38
C ALA A 7 5.32 3.02 -8.69
N ASP A 8 4.68 1.84 -8.66
CA ASP A 8 4.12 1.19 -9.84
C ASP A 8 2.84 1.85 -10.36
N ILE A 9 2.01 2.40 -9.47
CA ILE A 9 0.71 2.97 -9.85
C ILE A 9 0.72 4.51 -9.95
N ASN A 10 1.79 5.19 -9.55
CA ASN A 10 1.92 6.64 -9.68
C ASN A 10 1.77 7.14 -11.14
N PRO A 11 2.28 6.45 -12.18
CA PRO A 11 2.06 6.86 -13.57
C PRO A 11 0.59 6.86 -14.01
N LEU A 12 -0.30 6.13 -13.31
CA LEU A 12 -1.72 6.04 -13.66
C LEU A 12 -2.54 7.25 -13.21
N LYS A 13 -1.95 8.22 -12.50
CA LYS A 13 -2.65 9.41 -11.98
C LYS A 13 -3.39 10.20 -13.05
N SER A 14 -2.89 10.24 -14.29
CA SER A 14 -3.52 10.94 -15.40
C SER A 14 -4.82 10.30 -15.89
N GLN A 15 -5.12 9.06 -15.47
CA GLN A 15 -6.33 8.34 -15.86
C GLN A 15 -7.53 8.71 -14.98
N ASN A 16 -7.35 9.61 -14.00
CA ASN A 16 -8.38 10.05 -13.05
C ASN A 16 -9.06 8.91 -12.27
N GLY A 17 -8.45 7.72 -12.21
CA GLY A 17 -8.91 6.62 -11.39
C GLY A 17 -8.51 6.78 -9.92
N LEU A 18 -9.20 6.07 -9.03
CA LEU A 18 -8.81 5.94 -7.64
C LEU A 18 -7.48 5.17 -7.54
N LEU A 19 -6.49 5.75 -6.85
CA LEU A 19 -5.21 5.12 -6.58
C LEU A 19 -4.95 5.09 -5.07
N MET A 20 -4.55 3.93 -4.55
CA MET A 20 -4.32 3.72 -3.12
C MET A 20 -2.94 3.10 -2.90
N GLY A 21 -2.10 3.77 -2.12
CA GLY A 21 -0.76 3.29 -1.80
C GLY A 21 -0.66 2.75 -0.38
N PHE A 22 -0.01 1.59 -0.23
CA PHE A 22 0.34 1.06 1.08
C PHE A 22 1.58 1.79 1.64
N ARG A 23 1.46 2.31 2.86
CA ARG A 23 2.57 2.95 3.58
C ARG A 23 2.91 2.14 4.84
N PRO A 24 3.99 1.36 4.84
CA PRO A 24 4.47 0.68 6.05
C PRO A 24 5.16 1.68 7.00
N ASP A 25 5.54 1.20 8.19
CA ASP A 25 6.38 1.97 9.12
C ASP A 25 7.70 2.35 8.46
N SER A 26 7.99 3.66 8.39
CA SER A 26 9.17 4.19 7.70
C SER A 26 10.41 4.30 8.58
N GLN A 27 10.31 4.11 9.90
CA GLN A 27 11.40 4.38 10.85
C GLN A 27 12.63 3.53 10.58
N ARG A 28 12.42 2.28 10.17
CA ARG A 28 13.50 1.31 9.90
C ARG A 28 13.66 0.96 8.42
N TYR A 29 12.86 1.56 7.54
CA TYR A 29 12.82 1.18 6.12
C TYR A 29 14.20 1.32 5.45
N PHE A 30 14.89 2.44 5.69
CA PHE A 30 16.18 2.72 5.09
C PHE A 30 17.37 2.03 5.77
N ASP A 31 17.15 1.32 6.88
CA ASP A 31 18.17 0.42 7.45
C ASP A 31 18.36 -0.82 6.56
N PHE A 32 17.33 -1.20 5.79
CA PHE A 32 17.30 -2.42 4.98
C PHE A 32 17.27 -2.13 3.47
N HIS A 33 16.54 -1.10 3.04
CA HIS A 33 16.30 -0.80 1.62
C HIS A 33 17.59 -0.73 0.79
N HIS A 34 17.68 -1.56 -0.26
CA HIS A 34 18.84 -1.67 -1.16
C HIS A 34 20.16 -2.09 -0.47
N THR A 35 20.09 -2.87 0.61
CA THR A 35 21.27 -3.42 1.28
C THR A 35 21.26 -4.96 1.28
N SER A 36 22.40 -5.58 1.60
CA SER A 36 22.48 -7.04 1.78
C SER A 36 21.70 -7.57 2.99
N ASN A 37 21.22 -6.68 3.87
CA ASN A 37 20.42 -7.01 5.05
C ASN A 37 18.92 -7.16 4.72
N ASP A 38 18.48 -6.82 3.51
CA ASP A 38 17.11 -7.06 3.05
C ASP A 38 16.89 -8.57 2.83
N ARG A 39 16.47 -9.24 3.90
CA ARG A 39 16.35 -10.70 4.01
C ARG A 39 15.08 -11.06 4.77
N ILE A 40 14.61 -12.29 4.58
CA ILE A 40 13.32 -12.75 5.14
C ILE A 40 13.28 -12.71 6.68
N ASP A 41 14.42 -12.87 7.34
CA ASP A 41 14.56 -12.80 8.80
C ASP A 41 14.40 -11.38 9.36
N ALA A 42 14.58 -10.34 8.54
CA ALA A 42 14.29 -8.96 8.89
C ALA A 42 12.78 -8.65 8.86
N VAL A 43 11.96 -9.53 8.26
CA VAL A 43 10.52 -9.33 8.15
C VAL A 43 9.82 -9.69 9.46
N ASN A 44 9.10 -8.72 10.03
CA ASN A 44 8.27 -8.98 11.18
C ASN A 44 6.95 -9.67 10.76
N GLU A 45 6.74 -10.90 11.21
CA GLU A 45 5.56 -11.70 10.85
C GLU A 45 4.23 -11.02 11.22
N ARG A 46 4.17 -10.34 12.36
CA ARG A 46 2.96 -9.63 12.80
C ARG A 46 2.65 -8.47 11.86
N GLU A 47 3.64 -7.64 11.55
CA GLU A 47 3.45 -6.48 10.65
C GLU A 47 3.09 -6.92 9.23
N LEU A 48 3.70 -8.01 8.74
CA LEU A 48 3.35 -8.61 7.45
C LEU A 48 1.87 -9.04 7.43
N LYS A 49 1.42 -9.77 8.46
CA LYS A 49 0.02 -10.22 8.56
C LYS A 49 -0.95 -9.05 8.67
N LEU A 50 -0.62 -8.01 9.45
CA LEU A 50 -1.46 -6.82 9.59
C LEU A 50 -1.57 -6.03 8.28
N GLY A 51 -0.46 -5.85 7.56
CA GLY A 51 -0.47 -5.22 6.24
C GLY A 51 -1.32 -5.99 5.24
N ALA A 52 -1.17 -7.32 5.20
CA ALA A 52 -1.99 -8.18 4.35
C ALA A 52 -3.48 -8.12 4.71
N ALA A 53 -3.82 -8.15 6.01
CA ALA A 53 -5.19 -8.02 6.48
C ALA A 53 -5.81 -6.67 6.11
N ALA A 54 -5.04 -5.57 6.21
CA ALA A 54 -5.50 -4.24 5.84
C ALA A 54 -5.80 -4.14 4.33
N MET A 55 -4.88 -4.59 3.47
CA MET A 55 -5.07 -4.58 2.01
C MET A 55 -6.24 -5.49 1.59
N THR A 56 -6.35 -6.68 2.19
CA THR A 56 -7.46 -7.60 1.91
C THR A 56 -8.80 -7.01 2.33
N SER A 57 -8.87 -6.39 3.50
CA SER A 57 -10.08 -5.74 3.99
C SER A 57 -10.49 -4.59 3.06
N LEU A 58 -9.53 -3.78 2.60
CA LEU A 58 -9.78 -2.71 1.64
C LEU A 58 -10.37 -3.24 0.32
N VAL A 59 -9.74 -4.27 -0.27
CA VAL A 59 -10.24 -4.91 -1.49
C VAL A 59 -11.64 -5.48 -1.28
N TYR A 60 -11.88 -6.16 -0.15
CA TYR A 60 -13.17 -6.73 0.19
C TYR A 60 -14.26 -5.65 0.30
N LEU A 61 -13.99 -4.53 0.97
CA LEU A 61 -14.95 -3.45 1.12
C LEU A 61 -15.30 -2.82 -0.23
N ILE A 62 -14.31 -2.63 -1.12
CA ILE A 62 -14.55 -2.12 -2.47
C ILE A 62 -15.35 -3.12 -3.31
N ASP A 63 -15.07 -4.42 -3.23
CA ASP A 63 -15.87 -5.47 -3.88
C ASP A 63 -17.33 -5.43 -3.40
N LYS A 64 -17.56 -5.29 -2.09
CA LYS A 64 -18.91 -5.34 -1.50
C LYS A 64 -19.75 -4.11 -1.71
N TYR A 65 -19.14 -2.93 -1.65
CA TYR A 65 -19.87 -1.68 -1.64
C TYR A 65 -19.66 -0.85 -2.92
N GLY A 66 -18.75 -1.30 -3.79
CA GLY A 66 -18.32 -0.53 -4.94
C GLY A 66 -17.56 0.73 -4.52
N LEU A 67 -17.31 1.57 -5.52
CA LEU A 67 -16.92 2.96 -5.32
C LEU A 67 -18.15 3.76 -5.72
N SER A 68 -18.83 4.39 -4.76
CA SER A 68 -19.94 5.29 -5.07
C SER A 68 -19.38 6.51 -5.79
N PHE A 69 -19.50 6.49 -7.11
CA PHE A 69 -19.41 7.69 -7.93
C PHE A 69 -20.85 8.03 -8.26
N ASP A 70 -21.49 8.83 -7.42
CA ASP A 70 -22.75 9.43 -7.82
C ASP A 70 -22.42 10.37 -8.98
N ASP A 71 -23.04 10.12 -10.14
CA ASP A 71 -22.97 10.99 -11.31
C ASP A 71 -23.75 12.30 -11.04
N GLU A 72 -23.23 13.14 -10.15
CA GLU A 72 -23.56 14.58 -10.02
C GLU A 72 -22.31 15.46 -10.11
#